data_AF-A0A9X2S1X4-F1
#
_entry.id   AF-A0A9X2S1X4-F1
#
_cell.length_a   1.000
_cell.length_b   1.000
_cell.length_c   1.000
_cell.angle_alpha   90.00
_cell.angle_beta   90.00
_cell.angle_gamma   90.00
#
_symmetry.space_group_name_H-M   'P 1'
#
loop_
_entity.id
_entity.type
_entity.pdbx_description
1 polymer ?
#
loop_
_entity_poly.entity_id
_entity_poly.type
_entity_poly.pdbx_seq_one_letter_code
_entity_poly.pdbx_strand_id
1 'polypeptide(L)'
;MDFNKMVEELGSIETLKTDFFSNISHEIKTPISIIKNSTEILKKTNLDEEVRQEYVSIINQSSTRLSTLINDMLKINKLEK
;
A
#
# COMPACT_ATOMS: atom_id res chain seq x y z
N MET A 1 -23.88 -29.86 12.32
CA MET A 1 -22.96 -28.73 12.09
C MET A 1 -22.78 -28.07 13.44
N ASP A 2 -21.63 -28.28 14.10
CA ASP A 2 -21.43 -27.85 15.48
C ASP A 2 -21.34 -26.34 15.57
N PHE A 3 -22.15 -25.74 16.43
CA PHE A 3 -22.16 -24.30 16.70
C PHE A 3 -20.76 -23.77 17.04
N ASN A 4 -19.99 -24.53 17.81
CA ASN A 4 -18.61 -24.20 18.16
C ASN A 4 -17.68 -24.12 16.94
N LYS A 5 -17.91 -24.94 15.91
CA LYS A 5 -17.14 -24.90 14.67
C LYS A 5 -17.44 -23.64 13.84
N MET A 6 -18.72 -23.25 13.78
CA MET A 6 -19.10 -21.98 13.12
C MET A 6 -18.52 -20.76 13.84
N VAL A 7 -18.47 -20.77 15.18
CA VAL A 7 -17.86 -19.70 15.98
C VAL A 7 -16.34 -19.61 15.74
N GLU A 8 -15.66 -20.76 15.65
CA GLU A 8 -14.22 -20.82 15.34
C GLU A 8 -13.91 -20.33 13.91
N GLU A 9 -14.71 -20.73 12.93
CA GLU A 9 -14.60 -20.26 11.54
C GLU A 9 -14.80 -18.74 11.43
N LEU A 10 -15.77 -18.17 12.17
CA LEU A 10 -16.00 -16.73 12.25
C LEU A 10 -14.80 -15.96 12.82
N GLY A 11 -14.24 -16.42 13.95
CA GLY A 11 -13.07 -15.78 14.56
C GLY A 11 -11.82 -15.86 13.67
N SER A 12 -11.68 -16.96 12.92
CA SER A 12 -10.61 -17.12 11.92
C SER A 12 -10.72 -16.10 10.79
N ILE A 13 -11.94 -15.87 10.27
CA ILE A 13 -12.20 -14.87 9.23
C ILE A 13 -11.88 -13.45 9.71
N GLU A 14 -12.27 -13.09 10.93
CA GLU A 14 -11.96 -11.76 11.49
C GLU A 14 -10.45 -11.55 11.67
N THR A 15 -9.74 -12.60 12.09
CA THR A 15 -8.27 -12.57 12.24
C THR A 15 -7.59 -12.36 10.88
N LEU A 16 -7.97 -13.15 9.87
CA LEU A 16 -7.46 -13.02 8.50
C LEU A 16 -7.72 -11.62 7.92
N LYS A 17 -8.88 -11.04 8.20
CA LYS A 17 -9.24 -9.68 7.77
C LYS A 17 -8.34 -8.62 8.42
N THR A 18 -8.10 -8.76 9.72
CA THR A 18 -7.23 -7.85 10.49
C THR A 18 -5.79 -7.92 9.97
N ASP A 19 -5.26 -9.12 9.76
CA ASP A 19 -3.92 -9.34 9.22
C ASP A 19 -3.79 -8.77 7.81
N PHE A 20 -4.80 -8.95 6.95
CA PHE A 20 -4.84 -8.36 5.62
C PHE A 20 -4.73 -6.83 5.67
N PHE A 21 -5.55 -6.16 6.48
CA PHE A 21 -5.51 -4.70 6.59
C PHE A 21 -4.19 -4.19 7.20
N SER A 22 -3.63 -4.91 8.16
CA SER A 22 -2.31 -4.61 8.72
C SER A 22 -1.24 -4.65 7.63
N ASN A 23 -1.20 -5.73 6.85
CA ASN A 23 -0.24 -5.92 5.75
C ASN A 23 -0.36 -4.80 4.70
N ILE A 24 -1.57 -4.48 4.26
CA ILE A 24 -1.80 -3.37 3.32
C ILE A 24 -1.33 -2.03 3.90
N SER A 25 -1.59 -1.78 5.18
CA SER A 25 -1.15 -0.55 5.85
C SER A 25 0.38 -0.44 5.87
N HIS A 26 1.09 -1.55 6.07
CA HIS A 26 2.55 -1.59 5.98
C HIS A 26 3.04 -1.35 4.55
N GLU A 27 2.43 -2.01 3.57
CA GLU A 27 2.81 -1.87 2.16
C GLU A 27 2.56 -0.47 1.58
N ILE A 28 1.56 0.25 2.08
CA ILE A 28 1.28 1.65 1.72
C ILE A 28 2.32 2.63 2.28
N LYS A 29 2.86 2.38 3.48
CA LYS A 29 3.84 3.30 4.11
C LYS A 29 5.12 3.44 3.29
N THR A 30 5.55 2.38 2.63
CA THR A 30 6.76 2.35 1.81
C THR A 30 6.73 3.34 0.63
N PRO A 31 5.78 3.26 -0.33
CA PRO A 31 5.71 4.20 -1.45
C PRO A 31 5.47 5.64 -0.98
N ILE A 32 4.71 5.87 0.09
CA ILE A 32 4.55 7.22 0.67
C ILE A 32 5.89 7.79 1.15
N SER A 33 6.67 6.97 1.86
CA SER A 33 7.98 7.38 2.38
C SER A 33 8.97 7.67 1.24
N ILE A 34 8.92 6.86 0.17
CA ILE A 34 9.73 7.08 -1.04
C ILE A 34 9.35 8.40 -1.71
N ILE A 35 8.06 8.65 -1.95
CA ILE A 35 7.58 9.90 -2.55
C ILE A 35 8.07 11.09 -1.72
N LYS A 36 7.87 11.06 -0.40
CA LYS A 36 8.30 12.13 0.51
C LYS A 36 9.81 12.36 0.39
N ASN A 37 10.63 11.32 0.51
CA ASN A 37 12.08 11.45 0.43
C ASN A 37 12.54 12.00 -0.93
N SER A 38 11.99 11.49 -2.03
CA SER A 38 12.29 11.98 -3.38
C SER A 38 11.94 13.46 -3.52
N THR A 39 10.80 13.91 -2.97
CA THR A 39 10.46 15.34 -2.97
C THR A 39 11.42 16.20 -2.14
N GLU A 40 11.95 15.69 -1.03
CA GLU A 40 12.97 16.40 -0.24
C GLU A 40 14.31 16.52 -0.99
N ILE A 41 14.65 15.52 -1.80
CA ILE A 41 15.86 15.56 -2.63
C ILE A 41 15.69 16.55 -3.78
N LEU A 42 14.51 16.55 -4.44
CA LEU A 42 14.19 17.47 -5.54
C LEU A 42 14.15 18.95 -5.12
N LYS A 43 13.97 19.24 -3.82
CA LYS A 43 14.02 20.62 -3.27
C LYS A 43 15.45 21.19 -3.19
N LYS A 44 16.49 20.36 -3.26
CA LYS A 44 17.88 20.82 -3.16
C LYS A 44 18.25 21.68 -4.37
N THR A 45 19.00 22.76 -4.14
CA THR A 45 19.56 23.59 -5.22
C THR A 45 20.74 22.87 -5.88
N ASN A 46 20.99 23.16 -7.16
CA ASN A 46 22.05 22.54 -7.99
C ASN A 46 21.95 21.01 -8.19
N LEU A 47 20.73 20.48 -8.31
CA LEU A 47 20.56 19.11 -8.80
C LEU A 47 20.82 19.05 -10.31
N ASP A 48 21.63 18.08 -10.73
CA ASP A 48 21.76 17.73 -12.14
C ASP A 48 20.42 17.29 -12.74
N GLU A 49 20.22 17.56 -14.02
CA GLU A 49 18.95 17.29 -14.69
C GLU A 49 18.68 15.79 -14.81
N GLU A 50 19.71 14.96 -15.05
CA GLU A 50 19.55 13.51 -15.09
C GLU A 50 19.06 12.97 -13.74
N VAL A 51 19.66 13.45 -12.65
CA VAL A 51 19.26 13.10 -11.28
C VAL A 51 17.84 13.58 -11.00
N ARG A 52 17.45 14.78 -11.46
CA ARG A 52 16.08 15.28 -11.31
C ARG A 52 15.08 14.34 -11.99
N GLN A 53 15.35 13.93 -13.23
CA GLN A 53 14.49 13.03 -13.99
C GLN A 53 14.37 11.66 -13.32
N GLU A 54 15.46 11.14 -12.74
CA GLU A 54 15.44 9.90 -11.96
C GLU A 54 14.48 9.98 -10.78
N TYR A 55 14.58 11.03 -9.94
CA TYR A 55 13.70 11.18 -8.78
C TYR A 55 12.24 11.44 -9.16
N VAL A 56 11.98 12.13 -10.27
CA VAL A 56 10.62 12.27 -10.83
C VAL A 56 10.08 10.91 -11.26
N SER A 57 10.89 10.08 -11.92
CA SER A 57 10.53 8.71 -12.29
C SER A 57 10.22 7.84 -11.06
N ILE A 58 11.03 7.93 -10.01
CA ILE A 58 10.80 7.22 -8.73
C ILE A 58 9.47 7.62 -8.09
N ILE A 59 9.12 8.91 -8.10
CA ILE A 59 7.84 9.41 -7.59
C ILE A 59 6.68 8.83 -8.41
N ASN A 60 6.79 8.84 -9.75
CA ASN A 60 5.77 8.29 -10.63
C ASN A 60 5.56 6.79 -10.38
N GLN A 61 6.64 6.01 -10.32
CA GLN A 61 6.57 4.57 -10.06
C GLN A 61 5.94 4.28 -8.69
N SER A 62 6.31 5.04 -7.66
CA SER A 62 5.75 4.89 -6.30
C SER A 62 4.26 5.24 -6.26
N SER A 63 3.85 6.27 -7.00
CA SER A 63 2.45 6.69 -7.13
C SER A 63 1.62 5.64 -7.87
N THR A 64 2.14 5.08 -8.95
CA THR A 64 1.51 3.95 -9.66
C THR A 64 1.35 2.75 -8.75
N ARG A 65 2.39 2.36 -8.01
CA ARG A 65 2.33 1.25 -7.05
C ARG A 65 1.26 1.47 -5.98
N LEU A 66 1.18 2.68 -5.43
CA LEU A 66 0.18 3.04 -4.44
C LEU A 66 -1.25 2.93 -5.02
N SER A 67 -1.45 3.40 -6.25
CA SER A 67 -2.72 3.27 -6.96
C SER A 67 -3.12 1.80 -7.15
N THR A 68 -2.20 0.93 -7.52
CA THR A 68 -2.45 -0.52 -7.64
C THR A 68 -2.87 -1.13 -6.31
N LEU A 69 -2.14 -0.85 -5.22
CA LEU A 69 -2.49 -1.34 -3.87
C LEU A 69 -3.90 -0.91 -3.44
N ILE A 70 -4.24 0.35 -3.67
CA ILE A 70 -5.58 0.88 -3.36
C ILE A 70 -6.65 0.18 -4.21
N ASN A 71 -6.40 -0.01 -5.50
CA ASN A 71 -7.34 -0.70 -6.38
C ASN A 71 -7.56 -2.16 -5.96
N ASP A 72 -6.51 -2.86 -5.55
CA ASP A 72 -6.61 -4.25 -5.11
C ASP A 72 -7.36 -4.37 -3.78
N MET A 73 -7.13 -3.44 -2.84
CA MET A 73 -7.92 -3.32 -1.61
C MET A 73 -9.41 -3.10 -1.90
N LEU A 74 -9.75 -2.24 -2.87
CA LEU A 74 -11.13 -1.97 -3.26
C LEU A 74 -11.79 -3.17 -3.96
N LYS A 75 -11.05 -3.96 -4.75
CA LYS A 75 -11.55 -5.20 -5.36
C LYS A 75 -11.94 -6.22 -4.30
N ILE A 76 -11.10 -6.41 -3.29
CA ILE A 76 -11.37 -7.35 -2.19
C ILE A 76 -12.65 -6.95 -1.44
N ASN A 77 -12.79 -5.65 -1.10
CA ASN A 77 -14.03 -5.15 -0.47
C ASN A 77 -15.28 -5.35 -1.33
N LYS A 78 -15.14 -5.40 -2.67
CA LYS A 78 -16.27 -5.67 -3.58
C LYS A 78 -16.60 -7.16 -3.71
N LEU A 79 -15.62 -8.05 -3.52
CA LEU A 79 -15.80 -9.51 -3.53
C LEU A 79 -16.39 -10.04 -2.20
N GLU A 80 -16.32 -9.25 -1.13
CA GLU A 80 -16.95 -9.56 0.16
C GLU A 80 -18.48 -9.25 0.20
N LYS A 81 -19.06 -8.72 -0.87
CA LYS A 81 -20.51 -8.53 -1.02
C LYS A 81 -21.16 -9.70 -1.77
#